data_AF-A0A9D0ZUK4-F1
#
_entry.id   AF-A0A9D0ZUK4-F1
#
_cell.length_a   1.000
_cell.length_b   1.000
_cell.length_c   1.000
_cell.angle_alpha   90.00
_cell.angle_beta   90.00
_cell.angle_gamma   90.00
#
_symmetry.space_group_name_H-M   'P 1'
#
loop_
_entity.id
_entity.type
_entity.pdbx_description
1 polymer ?
#
loop_
_entity_poly.entity_id
_entity_poly.type
_entity_poly.pdbx_seq_one_letter_code
_entity_poly.pdbx_strand_id
1 'polypeptide(L)'
;MSVIGSIRAFVNTCPFLGEFDALVGVEYLPENTKSFVVEASITDNPIQRRYLNGDTIRRFNFVFASREYFGQDMVENMDVAEFYEKFSDWLEECSAKNTLPDLGSGREARKIQALTNGYVLNADESKARYQIQCQLVYYQEFLGGK
;
A
#
# COMPACT_ATOMS: atom_id res chain seq x y z
N MET A 1 7.51 5.94 -14.86
CA MET A 1 6.64 5.19 -13.94
C MET A 1 6.11 6.14 -12.86
N SER A 2 4.85 6.05 -12.43
CA SER A 2 4.30 6.87 -11.33
C SER A 2 4.62 6.24 -9.97
N VAL A 3 4.61 7.02 -8.89
CA VAL A 3 4.87 6.49 -7.52
C VAL A 3 3.86 5.41 -7.15
N ILE A 4 2.57 5.64 -7.40
CA ILE A 4 1.50 4.65 -7.16
C ILE A 4 1.69 3.38 -8.00
N GLY A 5 2.16 3.50 -9.25
CA GLY A 5 2.44 2.35 -10.11
C GLY A 5 3.58 1.50 -9.57
N SER A 6 4.65 2.14 -9.07
CA SER A 6 5.76 1.47 -8.39
C SER A 6 5.31 0.79 -7.09
N ILE A 7 4.49 1.45 -6.29
CA ILE A 7 3.92 0.86 -5.06
C ILE A 7 3.09 -0.38 -5.40
N ARG A 8 2.22 -0.30 -6.42
CA ARG A 8 1.41 -1.44 -6.85
C ARG A 8 2.26 -2.60 -7.35
N ALA A 9 3.29 -2.33 -8.16
CA ALA A 9 4.22 -3.36 -8.63
C ALA A 9 4.96 -4.03 -7.46
N PHE A 10 5.35 -3.24 -6.45
CA PHE A 10 5.98 -3.74 -5.23
C PHE A 10 5.02 -4.54 -4.35
N VAL A 11 3.80 -4.06 -4.10
CA VAL A 11 2.81 -4.80 -3.32
C VAL A 11 2.51 -6.16 -3.95
N ASN A 12 2.48 -6.26 -5.29
CA ASN A 12 2.34 -7.53 -6.00
C ASN A 12 3.47 -8.56 -5.74
N THR A 13 4.60 -8.16 -5.16
CA THR A 13 5.67 -9.11 -4.76
C THR A 13 5.51 -9.63 -3.34
N CYS A 14 4.49 -9.17 -2.60
CA CYS A 14 4.17 -9.68 -1.27
C CYS A 14 3.84 -11.18 -1.33
N PRO A 15 4.54 -12.03 -0.56
CA PRO A 15 4.37 -13.49 -0.65
C PRO A 15 3.00 -13.97 -0.18
N PHE A 16 2.34 -13.21 0.70
CA PHE A 16 1.07 -13.59 1.31
C PHE A 16 -0.14 -13.34 0.39
N LEU A 17 0.03 -12.63 -0.73
CA LEU A 17 -1.07 -12.41 -1.69
C LEU A 17 -1.52 -13.70 -2.38
N GLY A 18 -0.60 -14.67 -2.53
CA GLY A 18 -0.89 -15.96 -3.15
C GLY A 18 -1.86 -16.82 -2.34
N GLU A 19 -2.06 -16.52 -1.05
CA GLU A 19 -3.03 -17.20 -0.18
C GLU A 19 -4.48 -16.94 -0.63
N PHE A 20 -4.72 -15.91 -1.45
CA PHE A 20 -6.06 -15.43 -1.81
C PHE A 20 -6.43 -15.60 -3.31
N ASP A 21 -5.56 -16.21 -4.13
CA ASP A 21 -5.75 -16.39 -5.59
C ASP A 21 -6.31 -15.14 -6.31
N ALA A 22 -5.78 -13.96 -5.96
CA ALA A 22 -6.33 -12.66 -6.33
C ALA A 22 -5.27 -11.73 -6.96
N LEU A 23 -5.71 -10.88 -7.90
CA LEU A 23 -4.89 -9.88 -8.59
C LEU A 23 -5.01 -8.50 -7.92
N VAL A 24 -3.90 -7.76 -7.79
CA VAL A 24 -3.91 -6.38 -7.27
C VAL A 24 -4.12 -5.36 -8.40
N GLY A 25 -5.22 -4.61 -8.36
CA GLY A 25 -5.56 -3.49 -9.23
C GLY A 25 -5.08 -2.12 -8.75
N VAL A 26 -5.22 -1.10 -9.60
CA VAL A 26 -5.10 0.33 -9.23
C VAL A 26 -6.50 0.92 -9.35
N GLU A 27 -7.03 1.47 -8.26
CA GLU A 27 -8.31 2.21 -8.21
C GLU A 27 -9.60 1.45 -8.56
N TYR A 28 -9.58 0.13 -8.81
CA TYR A 28 -10.79 -0.65 -9.11
C TYR A 28 -10.84 -2.00 -8.39
N LEU A 29 -11.91 -2.22 -7.62
CA LEU A 29 -12.28 -3.48 -6.99
C LEU A 29 -13.48 -4.07 -7.75
N PRO A 30 -13.29 -5.09 -8.63
CA PRO A 30 -14.40 -5.75 -9.31
C PRO A 30 -15.38 -6.37 -8.31
N GLU A 31 -16.65 -6.39 -8.69
CA GLU A 31 -17.76 -6.71 -7.79
C GLU A 31 -17.85 -8.21 -7.42
N ASN A 32 -17.33 -9.12 -8.27
CA ASN A 32 -17.60 -10.56 -8.17
C ASN A 32 -16.36 -11.45 -7.91
N THR A 33 -15.25 -10.89 -7.44
CA THR A 33 -14.03 -11.65 -7.18
C THR A 33 -13.27 -11.06 -5.99
N LYS A 34 -12.65 -11.92 -5.17
CA LYS A 34 -11.65 -11.49 -4.19
C LYS A 34 -10.61 -10.67 -4.93
N SER A 35 -10.53 -9.39 -4.60
CA SER A 35 -9.71 -8.45 -5.33
C SER A 35 -9.04 -7.50 -4.37
N PHE A 36 -7.83 -7.12 -4.74
CA PHE A 36 -7.02 -6.18 -4.00
C PHE A 36 -6.87 -4.91 -4.80
N VAL A 37 -6.75 -3.78 -4.12
CA VAL A 37 -6.51 -2.48 -4.74
C VAL A 37 -5.48 -1.69 -3.95
N VAL A 38 -4.63 -0.95 -4.68
CA VAL A 38 -3.79 0.10 -4.13
C VAL A 38 -4.34 1.44 -4.59
N GLU A 39 -4.71 2.29 -3.64
CA GLU A 39 -5.32 3.59 -3.88
C GLU A 39 -4.48 4.70 -3.23
N ALA A 40 -4.41 5.88 -3.85
CA ALA A 40 -3.79 7.03 -3.20
C ALA A 40 -4.65 7.46 -2.00
N SER A 41 -4.00 7.76 -0.88
CA SER A 41 -4.66 8.29 0.32
C SER A 41 -4.25 9.73 0.55
N ILE A 42 -5.05 10.43 1.36
CA ILE A 42 -4.76 11.80 1.75
C ILE A 42 -3.37 11.83 2.37
N THR A 43 -2.48 12.55 1.69
CA THR A 43 -1.12 12.80 2.15
C THR A 43 -1.04 14.26 2.56
N ASP A 44 -1.28 14.52 3.83
CA ASP A 44 -1.01 15.83 4.40
C ASP A 44 0.49 16.14 4.27
N ASN A 45 0.85 17.39 3.96
CA ASN A 45 2.25 17.84 3.78
C ASN A 45 3.16 16.82 3.05
N PRO A 46 2.99 16.61 1.73
CA PRO A 46 3.71 15.57 0.99
C PRO A 46 5.21 15.81 0.87
N ILE A 47 5.70 17.04 1.10
CA ILE A 47 7.13 17.36 1.18
C ILE A 47 7.49 17.50 2.65
N GLN A 48 8.22 16.52 3.20
CA GLN A 48 8.67 16.55 4.59
C GLN A 48 9.88 17.48 4.78
N ARG A 49 10.77 17.52 3.78
CA ARG A 49 12.01 18.31 3.83
C ARG A 49 12.42 18.74 2.44
N ARG A 50 12.99 19.94 2.35
CA ARG A 50 13.66 20.46 1.16
C ARG A 50 15.14 20.73 1.47
N TYR A 51 16.02 20.32 0.57
CA TYR A 51 17.45 20.58 0.62
C TYR A 51 17.80 21.86 -0.16
N LEU A 52 18.99 22.42 0.08
CA LEU A 52 19.45 23.67 -0.55
C LEU A 52 19.58 23.55 -2.07
N ASN A 53 19.93 22.36 -2.57
CA ASN A 53 20.01 22.05 -4.00
C ASN A 53 18.64 21.82 -4.66
N GLY A 54 17.54 21.99 -3.92
CA GLY A 54 16.16 21.85 -4.41
C GLY A 54 15.55 20.47 -4.20
N ASP A 55 16.36 19.46 -3.86
CA ASP A 55 15.91 18.09 -3.63
C ASP A 55 14.92 18.01 -2.47
N THR A 56 14.13 16.95 -2.44
CA THR A 56 13.08 16.78 -1.43
C THR A 56 13.04 15.38 -0.84
N ILE A 57 12.75 15.31 0.46
CA ILE A 57 12.17 14.12 1.07
C ILE A 57 10.67 14.28 1.03
N ARG A 58 10.00 13.30 0.42
CA ARG A 58 8.56 13.27 0.25
C ARG A 58 7.96 12.08 0.96
N ARG A 59 6.69 12.21 1.33
CA ARG A 59 5.83 11.12 1.75
C ARG A 59 4.70 10.95 0.76
N PHE A 60 4.24 9.73 0.61
CA PHE A 60 3.08 9.36 -0.18
C PHE A 60 2.28 8.34 0.62
N ASN A 61 1.09 8.73 1.07
CA ASN A 61 0.17 7.83 1.74
C ASN A 61 -0.66 7.08 0.70
N PHE A 62 -0.89 5.80 0.96
CA PHE A 62 -1.73 4.95 0.13
C PHE A 62 -2.57 4.03 1.02
N VAL A 63 -3.66 3.53 0.46
CA VAL A 63 -4.48 2.48 1.06
C VAL A 63 -4.27 1.21 0.28
N PHE A 64 -4.10 0.10 1.00
CA PHE A 64 -4.21 -1.24 0.45
C PHE A 64 -5.51 -1.85 0.97
N ALA A 65 -6.41 -2.21 0.07
CA ALA A 65 -7.75 -2.69 0.43
C ALA A 65 -8.09 -3.99 -0.29
N SER A 66 -8.84 -4.86 0.39
CA SER A 66 -9.47 -6.04 -0.18
C SER A 66 -10.98 -5.92 -0.10
N ARG A 67 -11.66 -6.62 -1.01
CA ARG A 67 -13.11 -6.83 -0.94
C ARG A 67 -13.37 -8.32 -0.80
N GLU A 68 -13.93 -8.69 0.34
CA GLU A 68 -14.27 -10.08 0.68
C GLU A 68 -15.79 -10.25 0.69
N TYR A 69 -16.25 -11.46 0.40
CA TYR A 69 -17.64 -11.85 0.66
C TYR A 69 -17.87 -11.79 2.17
N PHE A 70 -18.95 -11.13 2.59
CA PHE A 70 -19.32 -11.00 4.00
C PHE A 70 -20.44 -12.00 4.28
N GLY A 71 -20.08 -13.13 4.89
CA GLY A 71 -21.00 -14.11 5.45
C GLY A 71 -21.00 -14.09 6.98
N GLN A 72 -21.94 -14.81 7.61
CA GLN A 72 -22.01 -14.97 9.07
C GLN A 72 -20.86 -15.79 9.68
N ASP A 73 -19.92 -16.29 8.86
CA ASP A 73 -18.84 -17.16 9.30
C ASP A 73 -17.67 -16.37 9.88
N MET A 74 -17.54 -16.41 11.21
CA MET A 74 -16.48 -15.72 11.97
C MET A 74 -15.05 -16.12 11.58
N VAL A 75 -14.85 -17.27 10.92
CA VAL A 75 -13.54 -17.79 10.54
C VAL A 75 -12.90 -16.93 9.44
N GLU A 76 -13.67 -16.50 8.44
CA GLU A 76 -13.15 -15.70 7.32
C GLU A 76 -12.67 -14.31 7.77
N ASN A 77 -13.27 -13.75 8.83
CA ASN A 77 -12.86 -12.46 9.37
C ASN A 77 -11.51 -12.52 10.10
N MET A 78 -11.18 -13.67 10.71
CA MET A 78 -9.91 -13.84 11.42
C MET A 78 -8.75 -14.01 10.45
N ASP A 79 -8.94 -14.77 9.37
CA ASP A 79 -7.94 -14.95 8.31
C ASP A 79 -7.56 -13.62 7.64
N VAL A 80 -8.54 -12.74 7.42
CA VAL A 80 -8.30 -11.40 6.85
C VAL A 80 -7.53 -10.52 7.83
N ALA A 81 -7.87 -10.56 9.12
CA ALA A 81 -7.14 -9.81 10.14
C ALA A 81 -5.68 -10.27 10.22
N GLU A 82 -5.44 -11.59 10.27
CA GLU A 82 -4.11 -12.18 10.29
C GLU A 82 -3.30 -11.81 9.04
N PHE A 83 -3.95 -11.80 7.85
CA PHE A 83 -3.31 -11.34 6.63
C PHE A 83 -2.81 -9.89 6.73
N TYR A 84 -3.62 -8.97 7.26
CA TYR A 84 -3.21 -7.57 7.39
C TYR A 84 -2.11 -7.37 8.43
N GLU A 85 -2.06 -8.19 9.48
CA GLU A 85 -0.94 -8.22 10.43
C GLU A 85 0.35 -8.67 9.73
N LYS A 86 0.33 -9.82 9.05
CA LYS A 86 1.48 -10.31 8.26
C LYS A 86 1.93 -9.32 7.20
N PHE A 87 0.99 -8.64 6.53
CA PHE A 87 1.29 -7.62 5.54
C PHE A 87 1.97 -6.41 6.17
N SER A 88 1.51 -5.96 7.33
CA SER A 88 2.15 -4.86 8.08
C SER A 88 3.60 -5.22 8.45
N ASP A 89 3.80 -6.41 9.03
CA ASP A 89 5.13 -6.90 9.42
C ASP A 89 6.06 -7.02 8.20
N TRP A 90 5.54 -7.48 7.07
CA TRP A 90 6.29 -7.55 5.82
C TRP A 90 6.76 -6.18 5.32
N LEU A 91 5.93 -5.13 5.42
CA LEU A 91 6.36 -3.77 5.06
C LEU A 91 7.51 -3.28 5.95
N GLU A 92 7.45 -3.59 7.25
CA GLU A 92 8.53 -3.26 8.19
C GLU A 92 9.82 -4.01 7.87
N GLU A 93 9.74 -5.31 7.58
CA GLU A 93 10.88 -6.10 7.15
C GLU A 93 11.49 -5.58 5.83
N CYS A 94 10.65 -5.22 4.86
CA CYS A 94 11.08 -4.64 3.60
C CYS A 94 11.85 -3.34 3.82
N SER A 95 11.39 -2.50 4.74
CA SER A 95 12.14 -1.30 5.16
C SER A 95 13.46 -1.65 5.84
N ALA A 96 13.47 -2.61 6.77
CA ALA A 96 14.68 -3.02 7.49
C ALA A 96 15.74 -3.63 6.56
N LYS A 97 15.33 -4.40 5.55
CA LYS A 97 16.18 -5.05 4.55
C LYS A 97 16.46 -4.15 3.34
N ASN A 98 15.95 -2.93 3.31
CA ASN A 98 16.01 -2.01 2.17
C ASN A 98 15.49 -2.64 0.84
N THR A 99 14.55 -3.56 0.94
CA THR A 99 13.84 -4.16 -0.20
C THR A 99 12.61 -3.32 -0.48
N LEU A 100 12.80 -2.20 -1.16
CA LEU A 100 11.80 -1.14 -1.32
C LEU A 100 11.36 -0.98 -2.80
N PRO A 101 10.20 -0.31 -3.05
CA PRO A 101 9.73 -0.09 -4.42
C PRO A 101 10.75 0.65 -5.30
N ASP A 102 10.94 0.17 -6.53
CA ASP A 102 11.69 0.92 -7.54
C ASP A 102 10.84 2.08 -8.09
N LEU A 103 11.26 3.31 -7.78
CA LEU A 103 10.58 4.53 -8.19
C LEU A 103 11.11 5.09 -9.54
N GLY A 104 12.06 4.43 -10.18
CA GLY A 104 12.75 4.90 -11.38
C GLY A 104 13.71 6.06 -11.11
N SER A 105 14.30 6.60 -12.19
CA SER A 105 15.37 7.61 -12.12
C SER A 105 14.99 8.87 -11.34
N GLY A 106 15.92 9.38 -10.52
CA GLY A 106 15.76 10.61 -9.74
C GLY A 106 14.86 10.47 -8.51
N ARG A 107 14.46 9.24 -8.15
CA ARG A 107 13.72 8.92 -6.93
C ARG A 107 14.31 7.70 -6.24
N GLU A 108 14.37 7.75 -4.92
CA GLU A 108 14.87 6.64 -4.10
C GLU A 108 13.93 6.41 -2.92
N ALA A 109 13.32 5.23 -2.85
CA ALA A 109 12.51 4.84 -1.71
C ALA A 109 13.39 4.72 -0.45
N ARG A 110 12.89 5.19 0.69
CA ARG A 110 13.62 5.22 1.96
C ARG A 110 12.96 4.40 3.05
N LYS A 111 11.63 4.37 3.08
CA LYS A 111 10.85 3.63 4.07
C LYS A 111 9.47 3.36 3.54
N ILE A 112 8.95 2.16 3.75
CA ILE A 112 7.54 1.83 3.57
C ILE A 112 7.00 1.21 4.87
N GLN A 113 5.83 1.63 5.32
CA GLN A 113 5.27 1.16 6.58
C GLN A 113 3.75 1.25 6.56
N ALA A 114 3.09 0.46 7.40
CA ALA A 114 1.71 0.69 7.78
C ALA A 114 1.61 1.89 8.74
N LEU A 115 0.49 2.61 8.68
CA LEU A 115 0.09 3.68 9.59
C LEU A 115 -1.05 3.25 10.52
N THR A 116 -1.76 2.19 10.14
CA THR A 116 -2.87 1.59 10.88
C THR A 116 -2.73 0.08 10.85
N ASN A 117 -3.46 -0.63 11.70
CA ASN A 117 -3.72 -2.06 11.49
C ASN A 117 -4.73 -2.23 10.34
N GLY A 118 -5.02 -3.48 9.94
CA GLY A 118 -6.15 -3.78 9.07
C GLY A 118 -7.49 -3.53 9.78
N TYR A 119 -8.43 -2.90 9.08
CA TYR A 119 -9.77 -2.62 9.62
C TYR A 119 -10.85 -2.66 8.55
N VAL A 120 -12.09 -2.91 8.97
CA VAL A 120 -13.27 -2.82 8.10
C VAL A 120 -13.65 -1.36 7.94
N LEU A 121 -13.65 -0.85 6.70
CA LEU A 121 -14.13 0.51 6.42
C LEU A 121 -15.65 0.54 6.26
N ASN A 122 -16.20 -0.44 5.56
CA ASN A 122 -17.63 -0.53 5.27
C ASN A 122 -18.01 -1.98 5.01
N ALA A 123 -19.13 -2.40 5.59
CA ALA A 123 -19.75 -3.70 5.40
C ALA A 123 -21.19 -3.48 4.95
N ASP A 124 -21.54 -4.00 3.78
CA ASP A 124 -22.90 -4.14 3.31
C ASP A 124 -23.40 -5.57 3.62
N GLU A 125 -24.69 -5.86 3.39
CA GLU A 125 -25.32 -7.15 3.71
C GLU A 125 -24.64 -8.39 3.09
N SER A 126 -23.76 -8.21 2.10
CA SER A 126 -23.07 -9.32 1.41
C SER A 126 -21.56 -9.16 1.23
N LYS A 127 -20.98 -7.97 1.51
CA LYS A 127 -19.56 -7.69 1.23
C LYS A 127 -18.96 -6.70 2.23
N ALA A 128 -17.71 -6.93 2.61
CA ALA A 128 -16.94 -6.02 3.44
C ALA A 128 -15.69 -5.54 2.72
N ARG A 129 -15.39 -4.25 2.86
CA ARG A 129 -14.11 -3.65 2.46
C ARG A 129 -13.20 -3.61 3.67
N TYR A 130 -12.16 -4.41 3.62
CA TYR A 130 -11.06 -4.35 4.58
C TYR A 130 -9.94 -3.49 4.00
N GLN A 131 -9.24 -2.75 4.85
CA GLN A 131 -8.14 -1.92 4.40
C GLN A 131 -7.12 -1.61 5.48
N ILE A 132 -5.93 -1.22 5.03
CA ILE A 132 -4.84 -0.72 5.83
C ILE A 132 -4.30 0.57 5.20
N GLN A 133 -3.99 1.58 6.01
CA GLN A 133 -3.33 2.79 5.55
C GLN A 133 -1.83 2.63 5.64
N CYS A 134 -1.11 3.02 4.61
CA CYS A 134 0.33 2.87 4.51
C CYS A 134 0.99 4.17 4.06
N GLN A 135 2.30 4.26 4.25
CA GLN A 135 3.11 5.40 3.83
C GLN A 135 4.42 4.94 3.20
N LEU A 136 4.74 5.52 2.06
CA LEU A 136 6.06 5.49 1.45
C LEU A 136 6.75 6.84 1.71
N VAL A 137 7.97 6.80 2.26
CA VAL A 137 8.88 7.94 2.32
C VAL A 137 9.95 7.73 1.25
N TYR A 138 10.22 8.76 0.46
CA TYR A 138 11.18 8.68 -0.63
C TYR A 138 11.90 10.01 -0.86
N TYR A 139 13.13 9.92 -1.35
CA TYR A 139 13.88 11.06 -1.86
C TYR A 139 13.50 11.32 -3.32
N GLN A 140 13.45 12.59 -3.70
CA GLN A 140 13.18 13.06 -5.06
C GLN A 140 14.19 14.16 -5.40
N GLU A 141 14.98 13.90 -6.44
CA GLU A 141 15.91 14.85 -7.03
C GLU A 141 15.14 16.02 -7.66
N PHE A 142 15.71 17.21 -7.55
CA PHE A 142 15.21 18.41 -8.20
C PHE A 142 15.38 18.33 -9.72
N LEU A 143 14.27 18.38 -10.44
CA LEU A 143 14.27 18.34 -11.91
C LEU A 143 14.59 19.70 -12.56
N GLY A 144 14.79 20.76 -11.77
CA GLY A 144 15.04 22.11 -12.27
C GLY A 144 16.51 22.38 -12.53
N GLY A 145 17.03 21.92 -13.67
CA GLY A 145 18.40 22.19 -14.09
C GLY A 145 18.89 21.47 -15.34
N LYS A 146 17.97 20.98 -16.18
CA LYS A 146 18.27 20.57 -17.57
C LYS A 146 17.73 21.62 -18.53
#